data_AF-A0A2C5Z9M9-F1
#
_entry.id   AF-A0A2C5Z9M9-F1
#
_cell.length_a   1.000
_cell.length_b   1.000
_cell.length_c   1.000
_cell.angle_alpha   90.00
_cell.angle_beta   90.00
_cell.angle_gamma   90.00
#
_symmetry.space_group_name_H-M   'P 1'
#
loop_
_entity.id
_entity.type
_entity.pdbx_description
1 polymer ?
#
loop_
_entity_poly.entity_id
_entity_poly.type
_entity_poly.pdbx_seq_one_letter_code
_entity_poly.pdbx_strand_id
1 'polypeptide(L)'
;MKHLIWLLAPCFLVTCPSNTLATQTVAASLPYFRHVVKDAEFLYTSLRVDDRNLTRRSPNYYRSRGGLSVDTNPFAERAWDYSTAWQPTRWVRLGRHVEQVVQGELGDVYHRWVYEVAASPHMVPYVGWARAFTHAAVDGIPWSAVRRWALSEGDWQSRWTRLEWFPNPDYDARWEMFGPNDAQPLLSRMFPVRRQTAHWMGRAFINDLTSRQNTALSPSQLDTLRDLLDWNPEQEPSRDFPLVRKRQPLSLTTAALQQCDWSRHNVPRQKQLMLVGGILPLAECIQVINMLNSLATRPKRRVEGERRTSRGPMASLGIEATDSCQHLAHLVREHAPHAKW
;
A
#
# COMPACT_ATOMS: atom_id res chain seq x y z
N MET A 1 71.51 -43.52 -20.32
CA MET A 1 72.22 -42.37 -19.69
C MET A 1 71.53 -42.05 -18.38
N LYS A 2 72.28 -42.16 -17.28
CA LYS A 2 72.26 -41.36 -16.04
C LYS A 2 70.89 -41.18 -15.35
N HIS A 3 70.62 -41.98 -14.31
CA HIS A 3 70.82 -41.62 -12.89
C HIS A 3 69.95 -40.43 -12.43
N LEU A 4 69.02 -40.65 -11.48
CA LEU A 4 69.23 -40.24 -10.09
C LEU A 4 68.14 -40.81 -9.16
N ILE A 5 68.58 -41.05 -7.94
CA ILE A 5 68.01 -41.83 -6.86
C ILE A 5 67.83 -40.84 -5.68
N TRP A 6 66.75 -41.00 -4.92
CA TRP A 6 66.53 -40.60 -3.51
C TRP A 6 66.30 -39.13 -3.13
N LEU A 7 65.20 -38.83 -2.43
CA LEU A 7 65.19 -38.80 -0.94
C LEU A 7 63.78 -38.61 -0.37
N LEU A 8 63.49 -39.39 0.67
CA LEU A 8 62.34 -39.33 1.56
C LEU A 8 62.42 -38.08 2.46
N ALA A 9 61.28 -37.45 2.74
CA ALA A 9 61.08 -36.65 3.94
C ALA A 9 59.63 -36.85 4.46
N PRO A 10 59.43 -37.32 5.69
CA PRO A 10 58.12 -37.47 6.29
C PRO A 10 57.74 -36.14 6.97
N CYS A 11 56.78 -35.40 6.40
CA CYS A 11 56.17 -34.29 7.13
C CYS A 11 55.00 -34.81 7.96
N PHE A 12 55.22 -34.77 9.27
CA PHE A 12 54.29 -35.08 10.33
C PHE A 12 52.92 -34.43 10.13
N LEU A 13 51.89 -35.26 10.22
CA LEU A 13 50.52 -34.89 10.52
C LEU A 13 50.48 -34.22 11.91
N VAL A 14 50.53 -32.89 11.95
CA VAL A 14 50.10 -32.12 13.13
C VAL A 14 48.64 -31.74 12.90
N THR A 15 47.74 -32.65 13.28
CA THR A 15 46.33 -32.32 13.48
C THR A 15 46.24 -31.49 14.75
N CYS A 16 46.17 -30.17 14.62
CA CYS A 16 45.69 -29.33 15.72
C CYS A 16 44.20 -29.64 15.91
N PRO A 17 43.75 -30.16 17.08
CA PRO A 17 42.34 -30.11 17.40
C PRO A 17 42.02 -28.64 17.59
N SER A 18 41.33 -28.04 16.62
CA SER A 18 40.62 -26.79 16.82
C SER A 18 39.51 -27.05 17.84
N ASN A 19 39.88 -27.04 19.12
CA ASN A 19 38.97 -26.81 20.22
C ASN A 19 38.56 -25.33 20.14
N THR A 20 37.81 -24.99 19.09
CA THR A 20 36.99 -23.80 19.07
C THR A 20 35.97 -24.04 20.16
N LEU A 21 36.28 -23.57 21.37
CA LEU A 21 35.32 -23.36 22.43
C LEU A 21 34.20 -22.55 21.80
N ALA A 22 33.13 -23.25 21.41
CA ALA A 22 31.88 -22.66 21.01
C ALA A 22 31.47 -21.80 22.19
N THR A 23 31.74 -20.51 22.08
CA THR A 23 31.29 -19.53 23.05
C THR A 23 29.79 -19.70 23.04
N GLN A 24 29.22 -20.25 24.12
CA GLN A 24 27.79 -20.35 24.29
C GLN A 24 27.26 -18.94 24.07
N THR A 25 26.72 -18.72 22.88
CA THR A 25 26.06 -17.49 22.55
C THR A 25 24.77 -17.62 23.32
N VAL A 26 24.78 -17.13 24.56
CA VAL A 26 23.59 -17.03 25.39
C VAL A 26 22.61 -16.26 24.53
N ALA A 27 21.64 -16.97 23.96
CA ALA A 27 20.65 -16.39 23.08
C ALA A 27 20.03 -15.26 23.91
N ALA A 28 20.23 -14.02 23.47
CA ALA A 28 19.63 -12.88 24.12
C ALA A 28 18.13 -13.18 24.23
N SER A 29 17.59 -13.16 25.45
CA SER A 29 16.17 -13.40 25.69
C SER A 29 15.38 -12.51 24.76
N LEU A 30 14.51 -13.09 23.93
CA LEU A 30 13.68 -12.33 23.01
C LEU A 30 12.89 -11.28 23.80
N PRO A 31 12.76 -10.05 23.27
CA PRO A 31 11.91 -9.05 23.89
C PRO A 31 10.50 -9.63 24.02
N TYR A 32 9.94 -9.55 25.21
CA TYR A 32 8.59 -10.01 25.48
C TYR A 32 7.59 -8.95 25.03
N PHE A 33 6.85 -9.21 23.95
CA PHE A 33 5.72 -8.37 23.55
C PHE A 33 4.47 -8.83 24.30
N ARG A 34 3.63 -7.86 24.68
CA ARG A 34 2.36 -8.17 25.34
C ARG A 34 1.27 -8.14 24.29
N HIS A 35 0.75 -9.30 23.91
CA HIS A 35 -0.36 -9.36 22.97
C HIS A 35 -1.71 -9.33 23.68
N VAL A 36 -2.57 -8.41 23.26
CA VAL A 36 -3.98 -8.35 23.62
C VAL A 36 -4.73 -8.10 22.33
N VAL A 37 -5.69 -8.97 22.00
CA VAL A 37 -6.53 -8.78 20.82
C VAL A 37 -7.84 -8.18 21.27
N LYS A 38 -8.04 -6.90 20.94
CA LYS A 38 -9.27 -6.18 21.23
C LYS A 38 -10.39 -6.63 20.30
N ASP A 39 -11.60 -6.18 20.63
CA ASP A 39 -12.75 -6.34 19.77
C ASP A 39 -12.52 -5.71 18.40
N ALA A 40 -13.18 -6.27 17.39
CA ALA A 40 -13.10 -5.77 16.04
C ALA A 40 -13.61 -4.32 15.95
N GLU A 41 -12.84 -3.48 15.28
CA GLU A 41 -13.20 -2.10 15.00
C GLU A 41 -12.71 -1.71 13.60
N PHE A 42 -13.30 -0.64 13.04
CA PHE A 42 -12.81 -0.04 11.82
C PHE A 42 -12.03 1.22 12.14
N LEU A 43 -10.88 1.38 11.49
CA LEU A 43 -10.01 2.52 11.58
C LEU A 43 -9.91 3.21 10.23
N TYR A 44 -9.56 4.49 10.26
CA TYR A 44 -9.52 5.34 9.07
C TYR A 44 -8.13 5.88 8.85
N THR A 45 -7.71 5.97 7.59
CA THR A 45 -6.52 6.72 7.19
C THR A 45 -6.82 7.61 6.00
N SER A 46 -6.14 8.74 5.87
CA SER A 46 -6.29 9.63 4.71
C SER A 46 -4.93 9.90 4.06
N LEU A 47 -4.92 9.80 2.75
CA LEU A 47 -3.72 10.00 1.94
C LEU A 47 -3.96 11.14 0.98
N ARG A 48 -3.09 12.15 1.06
CA ARG A 48 -3.10 13.30 0.16
C ARG A 48 -2.88 12.81 -1.28
N VAL A 49 -3.72 13.28 -2.19
CA VAL A 49 -3.54 13.11 -3.63
C VAL A 49 -2.25 13.80 -4.05
N ASP A 50 -1.42 13.11 -4.84
CA ASP A 50 -0.23 13.71 -5.45
C ASP A 50 -0.65 14.50 -6.69
N ASP A 51 -0.56 15.84 -6.61
CA ASP A 51 -0.98 16.70 -7.70
C ASP A 51 -0.15 16.53 -8.97
N ARG A 52 1.10 16.07 -8.84
CA ARG A 52 2.02 15.81 -9.95
C ARG A 52 1.78 14.46 -10.60
N ASN A 53 1.24 13.50 -9.84
CA ASN A 53 0.93 12.18 -10.33
C ASN A 53 -0.33 11.64 -9.65
N LEU A 54 -1.48 11.91 -10.27
CA LEU A 54 -2.80 11.50 -9.79
C LEU A 54 -2.95 10.02 -9.45
N THR A 55 -2.15 9.20 -10.14
CA THR A 55 -2.21 7.75 -10.04
C THR A 55 -1.50 7.26 -8.79
N ARG A 56 -0.48 8.01 -8.34
CA ARG A 56 0.29 7.69 -7.16
C ARG A 56 -0.61 7.88 -5.93
N ARG A 57 -0.58 6.90 -5.03
CA ARG A 57 -1.40 6.88 -3.81
C ARG A 57 -2.93 6.81 -4.04
N SER A 58 -3.35 6.46 -5.26
CA SER A 58 -4.74 6.11 -5.54
C SER A 58 -5.10 4.72 -4.99
N PRO A 59 -6.40 4.40 -4.84
CA PRO A 59 -6.86 3.06 -4.48
C PRO A 59 -6.28 1.97 -5.38
N ASN A 60 -6.32 2.14 -6.70
CA ASN A 60 -5.75 1.19 -7.65
C ASN A 60 -4.23 1.01 -7.51
N TYR A 61 -3.52 2.09 -7.19
CA TYR A 61 -2.08 2.03 -6.92
C TYR A 61 -1.80 1.13 -5.72
N TYR A 62 -2.50 1.32 -4.60
CA TYR A 62 -2.30 0.49 -3.42
C TYR A 62 -2.80 -0.94 -3.59
N ARG A 63 -3.93 -1.14 -4.27
CA ARG A 63 -4.40 -2.46 -4.70
C ARG A 63 -3.32 -3.22 -5.45
N SER A 64 -2.70 -2.59 -6.45
CA SER A 64 -1.65 -3.25 -7.24
C SER A 64 -0.39 -3.59 -6.44
N ARG A 65 -0.12 -2.84 -5.37
CA ARG A 65 0.99 -3.10 -4.45
C ARG A 65 0.65 -4.09 -3.35
N GLY A 66 -0.60 -4.54 -3.30
CA GLY A 66 -1.08 -5.48 -2.30
C GLY A 66 -1.55 -4.85 -1.01
N GLY A 67 -1.57 -3.51 -0.90
CA GLY A 67 -1.98 -2.82 0.33
C GLY A 67 -1.47 -1.38 0.46
N LEU A 68 -1.90 -0.73 1.54
CA LEU A 68 -1.44 0.61 1.92
C LEU A 68 -0.04 0.48 2.53
N SER A 69 0.99 0.81 1.75
CA SER A 69 2.38 0.81 2.20
C SER A 69 2.97 2.22 2.11
N VAL A 70 3.87 2.60 3.01
CA VAL A 70 4.56 3.89 2.92
C VAL A 70 5.76 3.79 1.99
N ASP A 71 5.87 4.71 1.02
CA ASP A 71 7.03 4.87 0.13
C ASP A 71 8.20 5.54 0.88
N THR A 72 8.68 4.92 1.95
CA THR A 72 9.85 5.37 2.72
C THR A 72 10.99 4.38 2.63
N ASN A 73 12.22 4.90 2.65
CA ASN A 73 13.43 4.07 2.59
C ASN A 73 13.41 3.06 3.75
N PRO A 74 13.26 1.76 3.49
CA PRO A 74 13.14 0.74 4.54
C PRO A 74 14.42 0.60 5.36
N PHE A 75 15.57 1.02 4.81
CA PHE A 75 16.87 0.98 5.49
C PHE A 75 17.10 2.16 6.44
N ALA A 76 16.24 3.17 6.41
CA ALA A 76 16.34 4.27 7.35
C ALA A 76 15.78 3.84 8.70
N GLU A 77 16.65 3.52 9.65
CA GLU A 77 16.26 3.13 11.02
C GLU A 77 15.26 4.10 11.67
N ARG A 78 15.33 5.40 11.34
CA ARG A 78 14.40 6.42 11.84
C ARG A 78 12.97 6.21 11.36
N ALA A 79 12.78 5.62 10.18
CA ALA A 79 11.46 5.36 9.63
C ALA A 79 10.69 4.31 10.45
N TRP A 80 11.39 3.48 11.23
CA TRP A 80 10.80 2.45 12.07
C TRP A 80 10.32 2.96 13.43
N ASP A 81 10.49 4.24 13.72
CA ASP A 81 9.99 4.85 14.95
C ASP A 81 8.57 5.40 14.79
N TYR A 82 7.59 4.71 15.39
CA TYR A 82 6.21 5.20 15.37
C TYR A 82 5.98 6.44 16.25
N SER A 83 6.92 6.84 17.11
CA SER A 83 6.74 8.01 17.99
C SER A 83 7.08 9.35 17.31
N THR A 84 7.68 9.33 16.11
CA THR A 84 8.01 10.56 15.38
C THR A 84 6.86 11.02 14.48
N ALA A 85 6.26 12.17 14.82
CA ALA A 85 5.13 12.73 14.06
C ALA A 85 5.54 13.36 12.71
N TRP A 86 6.76 13.87 12.59
CA TRP A 86 7.14 14.72 11.46
C TRP A 86 8.01 14.05 10.39
N GLN A 87 8.47 12.83 10.64
CA GLN A 87 9.40 12.14 9.75
C GLN A 87 8.66 11.15 8.86
N PRO A 88 9.18 10.87 7.65
CA PRO A 88 8.69 9.76 6.85
C PRO A 88 8.88 8.45 7.63
N THR A 89 7.78 7.78 7.96
CA THR A 89 7.79 6.53 8.72
C THR A 89 7.44 5.33 7.84
N ARG A 90 7.73 4.12 8.29
CA ARG A 90 7.19 2.86 7.73
C ARG A 90 5.81 2.53 8.28
N TRP A 91 5.30 3.36 9.18
CA TRP A 91 4.05 3.13 9.88
C TRP A 91 2.90 3.82 9.17
N VAL A 92 1.80 3.09 8.95
CA VAL A 92 0.57 3.69 8.44
C VAL A 92 -0.23 4.20 9.63
N ARG A 93 -0.46 5.51 9.70
CA ARG A 93 -1.23 6.12 10.80
C ARG A 93 -2.72 6.00 10.54
N LEU A 94 -3.47 5.65 11.58
CA LEU A 94 -4.92 5.50 11.53
C LEU A 94 -5.61 6.22 12.70
N GLY A 95 -6.84 6.66 12.50
CA GLY A 95 -7.70 7.25 13.51
C GLY A 95 -9.04 6.51 13.63
N ARG A 96 -9.70 6.63 14.77
CA ARG A 96 -11.05 6.06 15.00
C ARG A 96 -12.17 6.88 14.38
N HIS A 97 -11.92 8.17 14.20
CA HIS A 97 -12.92 9.13 13.74
C HIS A 97 -12.52 9.64 12.37
N VAL A 98 -13.34 9.33 11.36
CA VAL A 98 -13.07 9.73 9.97
C VAL A 98 -12.97 11.25 9.85
N GLU A 99 -13.76 11.99 10.63
CA GLU A 99 -13.78 13.43 10.68
C GLU A 99 -12.41 13.99 11.03
N GLN A 100 -11.80 13.44 12.09
CA GLN A 100 -10.50 13.87 12.57
C GLN A 100 -9.39 13.48 11.58
N VAL A 101 -9.48 12.30 10.96
CA VAL A 101 -8.51 11.81 9.97
C VAL A 101 -8.55 12.62 8.67
N VAL A 102 -9.74 13.07 8.25
CA VAL A 102 -9.93 13.91 7.06
C VAL A 102 -9.52 15.36 7.32
N GLN A 103 -9.86 15.90 8.49
CA GLN A 103 -9.46 17.26 8.93
C GLN A 103 -7.97 17.35 9.33
N GLY A 104 -7.31 16.20 9.49
CA GLY A 104 -6.03 16.05 10.17
C GLY A 104 -4.82 16.80 9.60
N GLU A 105 -3.85 16.93 10.51
CA GLU A 105 -2.54 17.62 10.52
C GLU A 105 -2.45 19.07 10.04
N LEU A 106 -3.05 19.54 8.94
CA LEU A 106 -2.69 20.87 8.40
C LEU A 106 -3.80 21.70 7.70
N GLY A 107 -5.09 21.38 7.82
CA GLY A 107 -6.16 22.24 7.24
C GLY A 107 -6.04 22.45 5.71
N ASP A 108 -5.33 21.53 5.06
CA ASP A 108 -4.79 21.67 3.71
C ASP A 108 -5.91 21.53 2.67
N VAL A 109 -5.98 22.40 1.65
CA VAL A 109 -7.14 22.49 0.72
C VAL A 109 -7.22 21.32 -0.29
N TYR A 110 -6.47 20.24 -0.12
CA TYR A 110 -6.30 19.19 -1.12
C TYR A 110 -7.34 18.06 -1.06
N HIS A 111 -7.61 17.47 -2.22
CA HIS A 111 -8.28 16.17 -2.31
C HIS A 111 -7.47 15.09 -1.58
N ARG A 112 -8.17 14.22 -0.88
CA ARG A 112 -7.60 13.07 -0.17
C ARG A 112 -8.40 11.82 -0.47
N TRP A 113 -7.68 10.72 -0.65
CA TRP A 113 -8.26 9.39 -0.56
C TRP A 113 -8.41 9.03 0.91
N VAL A 114 -9.61 8.62 1.31
CA VAL A 114 -9.94 8.19 2.66
C VAL A 114 -10.20 6.70 2.62
N TYR A 115 -9.59 5.94 3.50
CA TYR A 115 -9.73 4.49 3.55
C TYR A 115 -10.32 4.10 4.89
N GLU A 116 -11.32 3.22 4.86
CA GLU A 116 -11.79 2.49 6.03
C GLU A 116 -11.15 1.10 6.02
N VAL A 117 -10.54 0.75 7.14
CA VAL A 117 -9.70 -0.44 7.28
C VAL A 117 -10.18 -1.22 8.50
N ALA A 118 -10.32 -2.53 8.37
CA ALA A 118 -10.52 -3.40 9.51
C ALA A 118 -9.26 -3.41 10.40
N ALA A 119 -9.43 -3.17 11.70
CA ALA A 119 -8.31 -3.21 12.63
C ALA A 119 -7.70 -4.62 12.72
N SER A 120 -6.45 -4.69 13.15
CA SER A 120 -5.73 -5.96 13.23
C SER A 120 -4.61 -5.90 14.27
N PRO A 121 -4.14 -7.03 14.83
CA PRO A 121 -3.21 -7.04 15.96
C PRO A 121 -1.79 -6.53 15.64
N HIS A 122 -1.47 -6.25 14.37
CA HIS A 122 -0.25 -5.55 13.96
C HIS A 122 -0.36 -4.01 14.04
N MET A 123 -1.54 -3.51 14.41
CA MET A 123 -1.81 -2.11 14.68
C MET A 123 -1.72 -1.86 16.19
N VAL A 124 -1.04 -0.80 16.59
CA VAL A 124 -0.82 -0.45 18.00
C VAL A 124 -1.25 1.00 18.26
N PRO A 125 -1.63 1.35 19.50
CA PRO A 125 -1.89 2.73 19.88
C PRO A 125 -0.72 3.66 19.54
N TYR A 126 -1.03 4.74 18.82
CA TYR A 126 -0.08 5.75 18.41
C TYR A 126 -0.10 6.91 19.40
N VAL A 127 1.09 7.26 19.91
CA VAL A 127 1.27 8.41 20.80
C VAL A 127 2.02 9.48 19.99
N GLY A 128 1.27 10.38 19.37
CA GLY A 128 1.83 11.52 18.65
C GLY A 128 0.99 12.77 18.85
N TRP A 129 1.50 13.90 18.36
CA TRP A 129 0.91 15.21 18.62
C TRP A 129 -0.36 15.45 17.79
N ALA A 130 -0.47 14.77 16.65
CA ALA A 130 -1.65 14.79 15.81
C ALA A 130 -2.77 13.96 16.42
N ARG A 131 -3.68 14.61 17.15
CA ARG A 131 -4.87 13.97 17.76
C ARG A 131 -5.75 13.18 16.79
N ALA A 132 -5.62 13.45 15.49
CA ALA A 132 -6.34 12.76 14.43
C ALA A 132 -5.98 11.27 14.31
N PHE A 133 -4.75 10.89 14.66
CA PHE A 133 -4.28 9.52 14.58
C PHE A 133 -4.15 8.92 15.97
N THR A 134 -4.79 7.78 16.17
CA THR A 134 -4.85 7.06 17.45
C THR A 134 -4.13 5.73 17.39
N HIS A 135 -3.86 5.23 16.19
CA HIS A 135 -3.21 3.95 15.95
C HIS A 135 -2.16 4.06 14.83
N ALA A 136 -1.25 3.10 14.80
CA ALA A 136 -0.28 2.94 13.74
C ALA A 136 -0.10 1.46 13.40
N ALA A 137 -0.10 1.13 12.10
CA ALA A 137 0.18 -0.21 11.59
C ALA A 137 1.65 -0.34 11.21
N VAL A 138 2.32 -1.42 11.64
CA VAL A 138 3.71 -1.70 11.30
C VAL A 138 3.84 -2.02 9.81
N ASP A 139 4.71 -1.31 9.10
CA ASP A 139 5.16 -1.56 7.72
C ASP A 139 4.11 -1.53 6.59
N GLY A 140 2.82 -1.50 6.92
CA GLY A 140 1.74 -1.38 5.95
C GLY A 140 0.43 -1.99 6.44
N ILE A 141 -0.56 -1.96 5.56
CA ILE A 141 -1.88 -2.57 5.76
C ILE A 141 -2.19 -3.38 4.49
N PRO A 142 -2.42 -4.70 4.57
CA PRO A 142 -2.82 -5.49 3.41
C PRO A 142 -4.08 -4.95 2.74
N TRP A 143 -4.17 -5.02 1.42
CA TRP A 143 -5.32 -4.49 0.66
C TRP A 143 -6.62 -5.18 1.05
N SER A 144 -6.56 -6.47 1.39
CA SER A 144 -7.73 -7.23 1.86
C SER A 144 -8.30 -6.70 3.18
N ALA A 145 -7.56 -5.91 3.95
CA ALA A 145 -8.05 -5.27 5.17
C ALA A 145 -8.78 -3.95 4.90
N VAL A 146 -8.62 -3.37 3.71
CA VAL A 146 -9.34 -2.16 3.29
C VAL A 146 -10.77 -2.56 2.94
N ARG A 147 -11.76 -2.09 3.70
CA ARG A 147 -13.17 -2.42 3.47
C ARG A 147 -13.78 -1.59 2.35
N ARG A 148 -13.46 -0.30 2.35
CA ARG A 148 -13.98 0.69 1.41
C ARG A 148 -13.09 1.93 1.41
N TRP A 149 -13.25 2.76 0.39
CA TRP A 149 -12.56 4.04 0.29
C TRP A 149 -13.47 5.13 -0.26
N ALA A 150 -13.10 6.38 -0.04
CA ALA A 150 -13.84 7.55 -0.50
C ALA A 150 -12.86 8.62 -1.01
N LEU A 151 -13.36 9.51 -1.88
CA LEU A 151 -12.64 10.71 -2.29
C LEU A 151 -13.23 11.92 -1.57
N SER A 152 -12.39 12.67 -0.85
CA SER A 152 -12.84 13.92 -0.23
C SER A 152 -12.91 15.07 -1.24
N GLU A 153 -13.91 15.92 -1.05
CA GLU A 153 -14.05 17.17 -1.80
C GLU A 153 -13.03 18.20 -1.31
N GLY A 154 -12.46 18.95 -2.24
CA GLY A 154 -11.33 19.85 -2.02
C GLY A 154 -11.68 21.18 -1.34
N ASP A 155 -12.71 21.28 -0.50
CA ASP A 155 -13.12 22.53 0.19
C ASP A 155 -13.14 22.41 1.73
N TRP A 156 -12.42 23.25 2.48
CA TRP A 156 -12.13 22.99 3.91
C TRP A 156 -13.36 22.90 4.83
N GLN A 157 -14.54 23.35 4.37
CA GLN A 157 -15.78 23.41 5.15
C GLN A 157 -16.69 22.18 5.02
N SER A 158 -16.55 21.32 3.98
CA SER A 158 -17.57 20.32 3.62
C SER A 158 -17.18 18.84 3.80
N ARG A 159 -15.98 18.55 4.33
CA ARG A 159 -15.20 17.38 3.86
C ARG A 159 -15.49 15.99 4.40
N TRP A 160 -16.20 15.85 5.52
CA TRP A 160 -16.40 14.53 6.15
C TRP A 160 -17.85 14.06 6.14
N THR A 161 -18.82 14.98 6.16
CA THR A 161 -20.26 14.66 6.16
C THR A 161 -20.77 14.10 4.83
N ARG A 162 -19.97 14.20 3.75
CA ARG A 162 -20.37 13.83 2.38
C ARG A 162 -19.34 12.94 1.69
N LEU A 163 -18.78 11.97 2.43
CA LEU A 163 -17.95 10.94 1.80
C LEU A 163 -18.85 9.90 1.11
N GLU A 164 -18.76 9.87 -0.22
CA GLU A 164 -19.29 8.75 -0.99
C GLU A 164 -18.30 7.59 -0.91
N TRP A 165 -18.76 6.48 -0.33
CA TRP A 165 -17.93 5.31 -0.09
C TRP A 165 -18.08 4.27 -1.20
N PHE A 166 -16.95 3.81 -1.69
CA PHE A 166 -16.85 2.76 -2.70
C PHE A 166 -16.36 1.47 -2.03
N PRO A 167 -17.10 0.36 -2.17
CA PRO A 167 -16.74 -0.91 -1.54
C PRO A 167 -15.48 -1.50 -2.19
N ASN A 168 -14.63 -2.15 -1.38
CA ASN A 168 -13.53 -2.95 -1.88
C ASN A 168 -14.01 -4.38 -2.17
N PRO A 169 -14.05 -4.83 -3.44
CA PRO A 169 -14.41 -6.21 -3.76
C PRO A 169 -13.39 -7.24 -3.25
N ASP A 170 -12.16 -6.80 -2.93
CA ASP A 170 -11.10 -7.69 -2.42
C ASP A 170 -11.06 -7.74 -0.88
N TYR A 171 -12.03 -7.10 -0.19
CA TYR A 171 -12.11 -7.13 1.26
C TYR A 171 -12.34 -8.55 1.77
N ASP A 172 -11.56 -8.97 2.76
CA ASP A 172 -11.71 -10.28 3.41
C ASP A 172 -12.36 -10.10 4.79
N ALA A 173 -13.61 -10.55 4.93
CA ALA A 173 -14.37 -10.40 6.17
C ALA A 173 -13.75 -11.11 7.38
N ARG A 174 -12.80 -12.04 7.18
CA ARG A 174 -12.05 -12.67 8.28
C ARG A 174 -11.24 -11.65 9.10
N TRP A 175 -10.97 -10.45 8.57
CA TRP A 175 -10.36 -9.37 9.35
C TRP A 175 -11.24 -8.92 10.52
N GLU A 176 -12.57 -9.06 10.42
CA GLU A 176 -13.52 -8.70 11.48
C GLU A 176 -13.44 -9.63 12.71
N MET A 177 -12.57 -10.64 12.68
CA MET A 177 -12.24 -11.48 13.85
C MET A 177 -11.22 -10.81 14.78
N PHE A 178 -10.62 -9.70 14.38
CA PHE A 178 -9.50 -9.08 15.08
C PHE A 178 -9.73 -7.60 15.34
N GLY A 179 -9.18 -7.12 16.45
CA GLY A 179 -8.98 -5.70 16.75
C GLY A 179 -7.51 -5.31 16.83
N PRO A 180 -7.21 -4.04 17.15
CA PRO A 180 -5.84 -3.59 17.33
C PRO A 180 -5.24 -4.16 18.63
N ASN A 181 -3.92 -4.14 18.70
CA ASN A 181 -3.19 -4.55 19.90
C ASN A 181 -3.22 -3.49 20.99
N ASP A 182 -2.68 -3.82 22.16
CA ASP A 182 -2.30 -2.84 23.16
C ASP A 182 -1.00 -2.11 22.81
N ALA A 183 -0.70 -1.07 23.59
CA ALA A 183 0.53 -0.29 23.44
C ALA A 183 1.77 -1.21 23.51
N GLN A 184 2.71 -1.00 22.60
CA GLN A 184 3.98 -1.73 22.52
C GLN A 184 5.14 -0.76 22.73
N PRO A 185 5.51 -0.41 23.98
CA PRO A 185 6.60 0.54 24.25
C PRO A 185 7.93 0.18 23.57
N LEU A 186 8.19 -1.13 23.42
CA LEU A 186 9.38 -1.67 22.76
C LEU A 186 9.48 -1.32 21.26
N LEU A 187 8.38 -0.95 20.61
CA LEU A 187 8.36 -0.47 19.22
C LEU A 187 8.68 1.03 19.12
N SER A 188 8.72 1.74 20.25
CA SER A 188 9.08 3.15 20.31
C SER A 188 10.56 3.31 20.60
N ARG A 189 11.21 4.28 19.94
CA ARG A 189 12.58 4.65 20.28
C ARG A 189 12.74 5.33 21.63
N MET A 190 11.65 5.69 22.30
CA MET A 190 11.71 6.16 23.68
C MET A 190 12.20 5.06 24.63
N PHE A 191 12.09 3.79 24.25
CA PHE A 191 12.53 2.63 25.03
C PHE A 191 13.51 1.77 24.21
N PRO A 192 14.70 2.29 23.88
CA PRO A 192 15.63 1.59 23.00
C PRO A 192 16.15 0.32 23.67
N VAL A 193 16.01 -0.82 22.99
CA VAL A 193 16.62 -2.08 23.41
C VAL A 193 18.09 -2.09 22.99
N ARG A 194 19.00 -2.32 23.94
CA ARG A 194 20.45 -2.31 23.67
C ARG A 194 20.79 -3.29 22.55
N ARG A 195 21.60 -2.82 21.58
CA ARG A 195 22.11 -3.60 20.44
C ARG A 195 21.03 -4.12 19.47
N GLN A 196 19.81 -3.61 19.54
CA GLN A 196 18.75 -3.95 18.59
C GLN A 196 18.36 -2.73 17.76
N THR A 197 18.05 -2.98 16.49
CA THR A 197 17.58 -1.93 15.58
C THR A 197 16.05 -1.81 15.66
N ALA A 198 15.50 -0.65 15.31
CA ALA A 198 14.04 -0.45 15.35
C ALA A 198 13.35 -1.31 14.28
N HIS A 199 14.02 -1.50 13.15
CA HIS A 199 13.63 -2.46 12.12
C HIS A 199 13.54 -3.89 12.68
N TRP A 200 14.59 -4.35 13.38
CA TRP A 200 14.60 -5.68 14.01
C TRP A 200 13.48 -5.82 15.05
N MET A 201 13.22 -4.79 15.84
CA MET A 201 12.11 -4.78 16.82
C MET A 201 10.75 -4.93 16.14
N GLY A 202 10.51 -4.23 15.03
CA GLY A 202 9.29 -4.38 14.24
C GLY A 202 9.11 -5.81 13.72
N ARG A 203 10.19 -6.41 13.21
CA ARG A 203 10.19 -7.80 12.72
C ARG A 203 9.94 -8.80 13.85
N ALA A 204 10.63 -8.62 14.98
CA ALA A 204 10.47 -9.45 16.16
C ALA A 204 9.03 -9.41 16.69
N PHE A 205 8.38 -8.24 16.67
CA PHE A 205 6.98 -8.09 17.05
C PHE A 205 6.03 -8.84 16.12
N ILE A 206 6.19 -8.73 14.80
CA ILE A 206 5.33 -9.46 13.85
C ILE A 206 5.56 -10.98 13.98
N ASN A 207 6.82 -11.41 14.16
CA ASN A 207 7.13 -12.81 14.42
C ASN A 207 6.46 -13.30 15.70
N ASP A 208 6.60 -12.60 16.83
CA ASP A 208 5.99 -12.98 18.10
C ASP A 208 4.46 -13.05 17.97
N LEU A 209 3.86 -12.04 17.34
CA LEU A 209 2.42 -11.93 17.10
C LEU A 209 1.85 -13.10 16.29
N THR A 210 2.61 -13.57 15.30
CA THR A 210 2.20 -14.64 14.37
C THR A 210 2.82 -15.99 14.74
N SER A 211 3.48 -16.09 15.89
CA SER A 211 4.08 -17.33 16.38
C SER A 211 3.10 -18.15 17.21
N ARG A 212 3.36 -19.45 17.36
CA ARG A 212 2.60 -20.32 18.27
C ARG A 212 2.74 -19.94 19.76
N GLN A 213 3.70 -19.08 20.11
CA GLN A 213 3.89 -18.55 21.46
C GLN A 213 2.88 -17.47 21.82
N ASN A 214 2.21 -16.86 20.82
CA ASN A 214 1.13 -15.92 21.06
C ASN A 214 -0.11 -16.63 21.59
N THR A 215 -0.28 -16.61 22.91
CA THR A 215 -1.42 -17.20 23.62
C THR A 215 -2.67 -16.32 23.64
N ALA A 216 -2.60 -15.08 23.12
CA ALA A 216 -3.75 -14.18 23.03
C ALA A 216 -4.70 -14.56 21.88
N LEU A 217 -4.28 -15.43 20.96
CA LEU A 217 -5.09 -15.95 19.86
C LEU A 217 -5.30 -17.45 20.01
N SER A 218 -6.50 -17.92 19.69
CA SER A 218 -6.72 -19.37 19.50
C SER A 218 -5.93 -19.88 18.27
N PRO A 219 -5.63 -21.19 18.18
CA PRO A 219 -4.90 -21.74 17.04
C PRO A 219 -5.53 -21.42 15.67
N SER A 220 -6.86 -21.46 15.55
CA SER A 220 -7.55 -21.15 14.30
C SER A 220 -7.49 -19.66 13.94
N GLN A 221 -7.58 -18.77 14.93
CA GLN A 221 -7.38 -17.33 14.73
C GLN A 221 -5.94 -17.03 14.32
N LEU A 222 -4.95 -17.71 14.92
CA LEU A 222 -3.54 -17.55 14.59
C LEU A 222 -3.25 -17.96 13.14
N ASP A 223 -3.76 -19.12 12.71
CA ASP A 223 -3.60 -19.57 11.32
C ASP A 223 -4.30 -18.63 10.34
N THR A 224 -5.49 -18.14 10.70
CA THR A 224 -6.19 -17.10 9.91
C THR A 224 -5.36 -15.81 9.81
N LEU A 225 -4.76 -15.35 10.92
CA LEU A 225 -3.94 -14.15 10.92
C LEU A 225 -2.68 -14.31 10.07
N ARG A 226 -2.02 -15.47 10.14
CA ARG A 226 -0.86 -15.81 9.30
C ARG A 226 -1.23 -15.79 7.83
N ASP A 227 -2.38 -16.32 7.44
CA ASP A 227 -2.84 -16.34 6.05
C ASP A 227 -3.17 -14.93 5.55
N LEU A 228 -3.85 -14.13 6.39
CA LEU A 228 -4.29 -12.78 6.09
C LEU A 228 -3.12 -11.79 5.96
N LEU A 229 -2.17 -11.83 6.91
CA LEU A 229 -0.90 -11.08 6.82
C LEU A 229 0.07 -11.71 5.84
N ASP A 230 -0.21 -12.94 5.39
CA ASP A 230 0.67 -13.77 4.62
C ASP A 230 2.04 -13.84 5.29
N TRP A 231 2.14 -14.08 6.61
CA TRP A 231 3.36 -14.06 7.41
C TRP A 231 3.37 -15.23 8.41
N ASN A 232 4.32 -16.15 8.26
CA ASN A 232 4.44 -17.36 9.08
C ASN A 232 5.91 -17.59 9.51
N PRO A 233 6.28 -17.28 10.77
CA PRO A 233 7.67 -17.38 11.23
C PRO A 233 8.15 -18.84 11.37
N GLU A 234 7.26 -19.82 11.48
CA GLU A 234 7.63 -21.23 11.51
C GLU A 234 8.02 -21.76 10.12
N GLN A 235 7.41 -21.23 9.06
CA GLN A 235 7.73 -21.60 7.67
C GLN A 235 8.83 -20.73 7.06
N GLU A 236 8.83 -19.43 7.37
CA GLU A 236 9.77 -18.45 6.84
C GLU A 236 10.52 -17.73 8.00
N PRO A 237 11.35 -18.42 8.80
CA PRO A 237 11.97 -17.84 10.01
C PRO A 237 12.96 -16.71 9.73
N SER A 238 13.51 -16.65 8.52
CA SER A 238 14.40 -15.58 8.05
C SER A 238 13.66 -14.45 7.33
N ARG A 239 12.32 -14.54 7.20
CA ARG A 239 11.52 -13.52 6.52
C ARG A 239 11.72 -12.15 7.11
N ASP A 240 11.81 -11.17 6.23
CA ASP A 240 11.94 -9.76 6.57
C ASP A 240 10.86 -8.92 5.87
N PHE A 241 10.80 -7.63 6.20
CA PHE A 241 9.89 -6.68 5.56
C PHE A 241 10.18 -6.54 4.04
N PRO A 242 9.15 -6.29 3.21
CA PRO A 242 7.85 -5.72 3.57
C PRO A 242 6.80 -6.73 4.06
N LEU A 243 5.90 -6.26 4.95
CA LEU A 243 4.74 -7.00 5.41
C LEU A 243 3.76 -7.24 4.25
N VAL A 244 3.51 -6.21 3.46
CA VAL A 244 2.65 -6.25 2.27
C VAL A 244 3.45 -6.75 1.06
N ARG A 245 3.25 -8.03 0.68
CA ARG A 245 3.95 -8.64 -0.48
C ARG A 245 3.06 -9.08 -1.64
N LYS A 246 1.79 -9.41 -1.41
CA LYS A 246 0.85 -9.92 -2.42
C LYS A 246 0.43 -8.84 -3.42
N ARG A 247 1.27 -8.59 -4.41
CA ARG A 247 0.95 -7.65 -5.50
C ARG A 247 -0.15 -8.20 -6.38
N GLN A 248 -1.05 -7.32 -6.80
CA GLN A 248 -1.99 -7.61 -7.87
C GLN A 248 -1.53 -6.86 -9.13
N PRO A 249 -1.52 -7.48 -10.32
CA PRO A 249 -1.19 -6.76 -11.53
C PRO A 249 -2.19 -5.61 -11.73
N LEU A 250 -1.68 -4.45 -12.15
CA LEU A 250 -2.54 -3.33 -12.56
C LEU A 250 -3.44 -3.79 -13.71
N SER A 251 -4.73 -3.49 -13.63
CA SER A 251 -5.61 -3.69 -14.78
C SER A 251 -5.10 -2.86 -15.96
N LEU A 252 -5.28 -3.38 -17.19
CA LEU A 252 -4.92 -2.64 -18.41
C LEU A 252 -5.62 -1.27 -18.46
N THR A 253 -6.87 -1.21 -17.99
CA THR A 253 -7.64 0.04 -17.87
C THR A 253 -6.95 1.05 -16.98
N THR A 254 -6.56 0.63 -15.77
CA THR A 254 -5.81 1.50 -14.86
C THR A 254 -4.51 1.94 -15.52
N ALA A 255 -3.70 1.01 -16.03
CA ALA A 255 -2.41 1.32 -16.66
C ALA A 255 -2.55 2.33 -17.82
N ALA A 256 -3.56 2.18 -18.68
CA ALA A 256 -3.85 3.14 -19.75
C ALA A 256 -4.23 4.53 -19.21
N LEU A 257 -5.08 4.60 -18.18
CA LEU A 257 -5.47 5.85 -17.54
C LEU A 257 -4.28 6.56 -16.86
N GLN A 258 -3.27 5.81 -16.41
CA GLN A 258 -2.05 6.38 -15.83
C GLN A 258 -1.19 7.11 -16.87
N GLN A 259 -1.25 6.69 -18.13
CA GLN A 259 -0.47 7.27 -19.23
C GLN A 259 -1.17 8.48 -19.88
N CYS A 260 -2.42 8.76 -19.51
CA CYS A 260 -3.18 9.87 -20.06
C CYS A 260 -2.64 11.21 -19.51
N ASP A 261 -2.24 12.11 -20.41
CA ASP A 261 -1.90 13.49 -20.06
C ASP A 261 -3.18 14.30 -19.85
N TRP A 262 -3.74 14.19 -18.65
CA TRP A 262 -4.98 14.86 -18.25
C TRP A 262 -4.95 16.39 -18.40
N SER A 263 -3.76 17.01 -18.46
CA SER A 263 -3.64 18.47 -18.67
C SER A 263 -4.12 18.92 -20.05
N ARG A 264 -4.14 18.01 -21.02
CA ARG A 264 -4.58 18.27 -22.40
C ARG A 264 -6.08 18.06 -22.61
N HIS A 265 -6.77 17.57 -21.58
CA HIS A 265 -8.18 17.22 -21.65
C HIS A 265 -8.99 18.09 -20.69
N ASN A 266 -10.12 18.63 -21.15
CA ASN A 266 -11.02 19.44 -20.32
C ASN A 266 -11.92 18.56 -19.42
N VAL A 267 -11.32 17.54 -18.79
CA VAL A 267 -12.01 16.64 -17.86
C VAL A 267 -11.89 17.23 -16.45
N PRO A 268 -13.01 17.46 -15.73
CA PRO A 268 -12.95 17.96 -14.36
C PRO A 268 -12.06 17.11 -13.46
N ARG A 269 -11.27 17.75 -12.60
CA ARG A 269 -10.27 17.10 -11.73
C ARG A 269 -10.84 15.95 -10.90
N GLN A 270 -12.04 16.11 -10.34
CA GLN A 270 -12.74 15.07 -9.59
C GLN A 270 -12.99 13.81 -10.43
N LYS A 271 -13.40 13.97 -11.70
CA LYS A 271 -13.58 12.82 -12.61
C LYS A 271 -12.25 12.15 -12.96
N GLN A 272 -11.19 12.93 -13.14
CA GLN A 272 -9.83 12.37 -13.33
C GLN A 272 -9.43 11.50 -12.13
N LEU A 273 -9.68 11.99 -10.91
CA LEU A 273 -9.40 11.27 -9.66
C LEU A 273 -10.22 9.98 -9.55
N MET A 274 -11.51 10.04 -9.85
CA MET A 274 -12.39 8.87 -9.83
C MET A 274 -11.95 7.81 -10.85
N LEU A 275 -11.48 8.22 -12.03
CA LEU A 275 -10.93 7.30 -13.05
C LEU A 275 -9.67 6.59 -12.56
N VAL A 276 -8.67 7.33 -12.08
CA VAL A 276 -7.43 6.72 -11.59
C VAL A 276 -7.68 5.87 -10.34
N GLY A 277 -8.67 6.24 -9.52
CA GLY A 277 -9.14 5.47 -8.38
C GLY A 277 -9.97 4.23 -8.74
N GLY A 278 -10.38 4.06 -10.01
CA GLY A 278 -11.14 2.91 -10.47
C GLY A 278 -12.60 2.90 -9.99
N ILE A 279 -13.16 4.06 -9.69
CA ILE A 279 -14.48 4.22 -9.04
C ILE A 279 -15.47 5.03 -9.86
N LEU A 280 -15.13 5.39 -11.10
CA LEU A 280 -16.02 6.19 -11.92
C LEU A 280 -17.23 5.34 -12.34
N PRO A 281 -18.48 5.69 -11.96
CA PRO A 281 -19.63 4.94 -12.41
C PRO A 281 -19.83 5.06 -13.93
N LEU A 282 -20.62 4.15 -14.49
CA LEU A 282 -20.82 4.02 -15.94
C LEU A 282 -21.23 5.33 -16.62
N ALA A 283 -22.22 6.03 -16.05
CA ALA A 283 -22.75 7.26 -16.62
C ALA A 283 -21.67 8.35 -16.73
N GLU A 284 -20.80 8.44 -15.73
CA GLU A 284 -19.69 9.36 -15.69
C GLU A 284 -18.55 8.90 -16.61
N CYS A 285 -18.30 7.59 -16.74
CA CYS A 285 -17.38 7.03 -17.75
C CYS A 285 -17.80 7.48 -19.15
N ILE A 286 -19.10 7.38 -19.50
CA ILE A 286 -19.64 7.85 -20.79
C ILE A 286 -19.43 9.36 -20.97
N GLN A 287 -19.68 10.16 -19.92
CA GLN A 287 -19.45 11.61 -20.00
C GLN A 287 -17.98 11.95 -20.29
N VAL A 288 -17.03 11.25 -19.66
CA VAL A 288 -15.60 11.45 -19.93
C VAL A 288 -15.25 11.02 -21.35
N ILE A 289 -15.75 9.86 -21.81
CA ILE A 289 -15.58 9.41 -23.20
C ILE A 289 -16.04 10.50 -24.18
N ASN A 290 -17.23 11.06 -23.97
CA ASN A 290 -17.77 12.12 -24.82
C ASN A 290 -16.91 13.38 -24.80
N MET A 291 -16.38 13.77 -23.64
CA MET A 291 -15.43 14.89 -23.52
C MET A 291 -14.15 14.63 -24.33
N LEU A 292 -13.60 13.42 -24.27
CA LEU A 292 -12.40 13.04 -25.04
C LEU A 292 -12.68 13.02 -26.55
N ASN A 293 -13.82 12.45 -26.98
CA ASN A 293 -14.20 12.36 -28.40
C ASN A 293 -14.51 13.72 -29.03
N SER A 294 -15.03 14.68 -28.25
CA SER A 294 -15.26 16.05 -28.71
C SER A 294 -13.97 16.78 -29.13
N LEU A 295 -12.81 16.31 -28.66
CA LEU A 295 -11.49 16.84 -29.01
C LEU A 295 -10.94 16.21 -30.30
N ALA A 296 -11.18 14.91 -30.52
CA ALA A 296 -10.79 14.21 -31.73
C ALA A 296 -11.55 14.70 -32.98
N THR A 297 -12.79 15.17 -32.79
CA THR A 297 -13.67 15.64 -33.87
C THR A 297 -13.54 17.14 -34.18
N ARG A 298 -12.68 17.90 -33.47
CA ARG A 298 -12.38 19.28 -33.87
C ARG A 298 -11.72 19.25 -35.24
N PRO A 299 -12.38 19.74 -36.31
CA PRO A 299 -11.77 19.75 -37.62
C PRO A 299 -10.50 20.58 -37.50
N LYS A 300 -9.33 19.99 -37.84
CA LYS A 300 -8.17 20.78 -38.20
C LYS A 300 -8.70 21.83 -39.17
N ARG A 301 -8.61 23.11 -38.80
CA ARG A 301 -8.99 24.23 -39.64
C ARG A 301 -8.09 24.12 -40.86
N ARG A 302 -8.54 23.32 -41.83
CA ARG A 302 -7.88 23.11 -43.11
C ARG A 302 -7.97 24.48 -43.73
N VAL A 303 -6.82 25.13 -43.84
CA VAL A 303 -6.67 26.26 -44.74
C VAL A 303 -7.30 25.81 -46.06
N GLU A 304 -8.24 26.64 -46.49
CA GLU A 304 -9.23 26.42 -47.52
C GLU A 304 -8.61 25.77 -48.77
N GLY A 305 -9.15 24.60 -49.15
CA GLY A 305 -8.67 23.86 -50.30
C GLY A 305 -9.28 22.47 -50.37
N GLU A 306 -10.37 22.37 -51.13
CA GLU A 306 -10.90 21.17 -51.77
C GLU A 306 -11.85 20.21 -51.02
N ARG A 307 -13.08 20.28 -51.55
CA ARG A 307 -14.04 19.23 -51.93
C ARG A 307 -14.63 18.33 -50.84
N ARG A 308 -15.91 18.63 -50.58
CA ARG A 308 -16.96 17.77 -50.04
C ARG A 308 -16.94 16.37 -50.65
N THR A 309 -16.80 15.36 -49.79
CA THR A 309 -17.42 14.04 -49.96
C THR A 309 -18.25 13.71 -48.73
N SER A 310 -19.34 12.98 -48.97
CA SER A 310 -20.50 12.74 -48.12
C SER A 310 -20.19 12.02 -46.82
N ARG A 311 -20.83 12.47 -45.72
CA ARG A 311 -20.90 11.76 -44.44
C ARG A 311 -21.98 10.69 -44.50
N GLY A 312 -21.61 9.44 -44.24
CA GLY A 312 -22.55 8.38 -43.85
C GLY A 312 -22.97 8.53 -42.37
N PRO A 313 -24.13 7.95 -41.97
CA PRO A 313 -24.65 8.10 -40.62
C PRO A 313 -23.80 7.30 -39.61
N MET A 314 -23.43 7.96 -38.50
CA MET A 314 -22.82 7.30 -37.34
C MET A 314 -23.84 6.33 -36.75
N ALA A 315 -23.57 5.03 -36.90
CA ALA A 315 -24.27 3.99 -36.18
C ALA A 315 -24.09 4.19 -34.67
N SER A 316 -25.19 4.18 -33.94
CA SER A 316 -25.23 4.15 -32.49
C SER A 316 -24.60 2.84 -32.00
N LEU A 317 -23.35 2.91 -31.55
CA LEU A 317 -22.71 1.79 -30.85
C LEU A 317 -23.45 1.58 -29.52
N GLY A 318 -24.23 0.50 -29.44
CA GLY A 318 -24.78 0.01 -28.19
C GLY A 318 -23.65 -0.48 -27.31
N ILE A 319 -23.15 0.38 -26.43
CA ILE A 319 -22.12 0.03 -25.46
C ILE A 319 -22.82 -0.58 -24.25
N GLU A 320 -22.63 -1.88 -24.03
CA GLU A 320 -23.11 -2.55 -22.82
C GLU A 320 -22.38 -2.04 -21.57
N ALA A 321 -23.05 -2.10 -20.41
CA ALA A 321 -22.63 -1.49 -19.16
C ALA A 321 -21.24 -1.95 -18.67
N THR A 322 -20.86 -3.19 -18.95
CA THR A 322 -19.58 -3.79 -18.57
C THR A 322 -18.40 -3.39 -19.46
N ASP A 323 -18.65 -2.80 -20.63
CA ASP A 323 -17.63 -2.48 -21.63
C ASP A 323 -17.18 -1.02 -21.61
N SER A 324 -17.90 -0.12 -20.93
CA SER A 324 -17.69 1.32 -21.08
C SER A 324 -16.30 1.82 -20.65
N CYS A 325 -15.78 1.39 -19.49
CA CYS A 325 -14.48 1.84 -19.03
C CYS A 325 -13.33 1.06 -19.71
N GLN A 326 -13.61 -0.13 -20.28
CA GLN A 326 -12.69 -0.82 -21.20
C GLN A 326 -12.61 -0.09 -22.55
N HIS A 327 -13.76 0.36 -23.07
CA HIS A 327 -13.87 1.19 -24.27
C HIS A 327 -13.18 2.55 -24.07
N LEU A 328 -13.32 3.16 -22.88
CA LEU A 328 -12.53 4.34 -22.49
C LEU A 328 -11.03 4.05 -22.51
N ALA A 329 -10.59 2.93 -21.93
CA ALA A 329 -9.18 2.54 -21.95
C ALA A 329 -8.64 2.28 -23.37
N HIS A 330 -9.50 1.80 -24.28
CA HIS A 330 -9.18 1.67 -25.70
C HIS A 330 -9.06 3.03 -26.38
N LEU A 331 -10.06 3.90 -26.21
CA LEU A 331 -10.05 5.26 -26.76
C LEU A 331 -8.84 6.07 -26.28
N VAL A 332 -8.49 6.00 -25.00
CA VAL A 332 -7.30 6.66 -24.43
C VAL A 332 -6.03 6.12 -25.09
N ARG A 333 -5.93 4.81 -25.32
CA ARG A 333 -4.77 4.21 -25.99
C ARG A 333 -4.64 4.64 -27.45
N GLU A 334 -5.74 4.68 -28.19
CA GLU A 334 -5.74 5.07 -29.61
C GLU A 334 -5.49 6.57 -29.82
N HIS A 335 -5.95 7.41 -28.90
CA HIS A 335 -5.95 8.86 -29.05
C HIS A 335 -4.88 9.58 -28.21
N ALA A 336 -4.04 8.87 -27.44
CA ALA A 336 -2.87 9.45 -26.77
C ALA A 336 -1.70 9.53 -27.77
N PRO A 337 -1.48 10.65 -28.48
CA PRO A 337 -0.60 10.64 -29.66
C PRO A 337 0.89 10.60 -29.28
N HIS A 338 1.23 10.75 -27.99
CA HIS A 338 2.62 10.83 -27.52
C HIS A 338 2.75 10.33 -26.08
N ALA A 339 2.45 9.05 -25.84
CA ALA A 339 3.00 8.38 -24.66
C ALA A 339 4.53 8.47 -24.79
N LYS A 340 5.17 9.32 -23.99
CA LYS A 340 6.62 9.24 -23.80
C LYS A 340 6.87 7.96 -23.01
N TRP A 341 7.27 6.93 -23.72
CA TRP A 341 7.80 5.69 -23.16
C TRP A 341 9.09 5.96 -22.39
#